data_AF-A0AAW4XSF1-F1
#
_entry.id   AF-A0AAW4XSF1-F1
#
_cell.length_a   1.000
_cell.length_b   1.000
_cell.length_c   1.000
_cell.angle_alpha   90.00
_cell.angle_beta   90.00
_cell.angle_gamma   90.00
#
_symmetry.space_group_name_H-M   'P 1'
#
loop_
_entity.id
_entity.type
_entity.pdbx_description
1 polymer ?
#
loop_
_entity_poly.entity_id
_entity_poly.type
_entity_poly.pdbx_seq_one_letter_code
_entity_poly.pdbx_strand_id
1 'polypeptide(L)'
;MNFWTKSTGADNGSYCVWRLHDEALGLPALQALFPSGEADERNFVLFSTSGVHGTYQTIEEEQRSPGSGVTFMVIQPRLVMTRYGVVYPKSEEDFSFLKMLRDSSWAMMTNIGREA
;
A
#
# COMPACT_ATOMS: atom_id res chain seq x y z
N MET A 1 16.17 -4.32 5.16
CA MET A 1 15.23 -5.44 5.35
C MET A 1 14.50 -5.67 4.03
N ASN A 2 14.34 -6.91 3.57
CA ASN A 2 13.56 -7.21 2.37
C ASN A 2 12.10 -7.49 2.78
N PHE A 3 11.14 -6.75 2.23
CA PHE A 3 9.72 -6.86 2.58
C PHE A 3 8.87 -7.58 1.54
N TRP A 4 9.42 -7.84 0.34
CA TRP A 4 8.61 -8.15 -0.83
C TRP A 4 9.03 -9.45 -1.51
N THR A 5 8.05 -10.30 -1.81
CA THR A 5 8.19 -11.48 -2.67
C THR A 5 7.50 -11.22 -4.01
N LYS A 6 8.13 -11.63 -5.10
CA LYS A 6 7.48 -11.64 -6.41
C LYS A 6 6.29 -12.60 -6.38
N SER A 7 5.11 -12.16 -6.81
CA SER A 7 3.95 -13.04 -6.95
C SER A 7 4.14 -13.93 -8.19
N THR A 8 4.42 -15.21 -7.99
CA THR A 8 4.56 -16.18 -9.10
C THR A 8 3.27 -16.97 -9.26
N GLY A 9 2.49 -16.65 -10.30
CA GLY A 9 1.50 -17.58 -10.86
C GLY A 9 2.20 -18.60 -11.76
N ALA A 10 1.60 -19.78 -11.92
CA ALA A 10 2.13 -20.90 -12.71
C ALA A 10 2.36 -20.59 -14.22
N ASP A 11 1.98 -19.40 -14.68
CA ASP A 11 2.24 -18.92 -16.02
C ASP A 11 3.07 -17.63 -15.99
N ASN A 12 4.09 -17.57 -16.85
CA ASN A 12 5.21 -16.62 -16.93
C ASN A 12 4.86 -15.14 -17.21
N GLY A 13 3.76 -14.59 -16.68
CA GLY A 13 3.23 -13.26 -17.04
C GLY A 13 3.41 -12.13 -16.02
N SER A 14 3.56 -12.40 -14.72
CA SER A 14 3.53 -11.34 -13.70
C SER A 14 4.92 -10.95 -13.19
N TYR A 15 5.73 -10.27 -14.03
CA TYR A 15 7.03 -9.70 -13.60
C TYR A 15 6.90 -8.49 -12.66
N CYS A 16 5.70 -7.91 -12.62
CA CYS A 16 5.45 -6.59 -12.09
C CYS A 16 4.63 -6.58 -10.80
N VAL A 17 4.29 -7.74 -10.23
CA VAL A 17 3.42 -7.84 -9.06
C VAL A 17 4.18 -8.44 -7.89
N TRP A 18 4.22 -7.72 -6.78
CA TRP A 18 4.91 -8.12 -5.56
C TRP A 18 3.96 -8.14 -4.38
N ARG A 19 4.08 -9.18 -3.54
CA ARG A 19 3.31 -9.36 -2.32
C ARG A 19 4.21 -9.09 -1.12
N LEU A 20 3.68 -8.44 -0.09
CA LEU A 20 4.31 -8.35 1.22
C LEU A 20 4.57 -9.77 1.76
N HIS A 21 5.75 -10.04 2.35
CA HIS A 21 5.99 -11.32 3.02
C HIS A 21 4.94 -11.59 4.10
N ASP A 22 4.54 -12.85 4.26
CA ASP A 22 3.52 -13.24 5.23
C ASP A 22 3.92 -12.90 6.68
N GLU A 23 5.22 -12.94 6.96
CA GLU A 23 5.80 -12.54 8.26
C GLU A 23 6.28 -11.08 8.33
N ALA A 24 6.16 -10.30 7.25
CA ALA A 24 6.50 -8.88 7.27
C ALA A 24 5.34 -8.03 7.79
N LEU A 25 5.67 -6.99 8.57
CA LEU A 25 4.69 -5.99 9.01
C LEU A 25 4.46 -4.96 7.91
N GLY A 26 3.19 -4.69 7.60
CA GLY A 26 2.81 -3.76 6.54
C GLY A 26 3.23 -2.31 6.78
N LEU A 27 3.19 -1.83 8.03
CA LEU A 27 3.53 -0.43 8.33
C LEU A 27 5.02 -0.13 8.09
N PRO A 28 5.99 -0.92 8.60
CA PRO A 28 7.40 -0.75 8.22
C PRO A 28 7.67 -0.84 6.72
N ALA A 29 6.94 -1.71 6.01
CA ALA A 29 7.07 -1.84 4.56
C ALA A 29 6.59 -0.59 3.82
N LEU A 30 5.49 0.03 4.28
CA LEU A 30 5.02 1.31 3.78
C LEU A 30 5.99 2.44 4.13
N GLN A 31 6.47 2.53 5.37
CA GLN A 31 7.46 3.55 5.78
C GLN A 31 8.78 3.45 5.02
N ALA A 32 9.20 2.23 4.62
CA ALA A 32 10.38 2.04 3.78
C ALA A 32 10.19 2.58 2.35
N LEU A 33 8.96 2.61 1.84
CA LEU A 33 8.63 3.18 0.52
C LEU A 33 8.27 4.67 0.59
N PHE A 34 7.67 5.10 1.69
CA PHE A 34 7.16 6.44 1.97
C PHE A 34 7.76 6.99 3.28
N PRO A 35 9.08 7.27 3.32
CA PRO A 35 9.76 7.66 4.56
C PRO A 35 9.26 9.00 5.14
N SER A 36 8.75 9.91 4.31
CA SER A 36 8.10 11.15 4.75
C SER A 36 6.61 10.96 5.10
N GLY A 37 6.04 9.78 4.82
CA GLY A 37 4.61 9.53 4.87
C GLY A 37 3.81 10.24 3.76
N GLU A 38 4.49 10.76 2.74
CA GLU A 38 3.85 11.39 1.58
C GLU A 38 4.17 10.60 0.30
N ALA A 39 3.18 10.49 -0.59
CA ALA A 39 3.38 9.96 -1.93
C ALA A 39 4.04 10.99 -2.87
N ASP A 40 4.69 10.50 -3.92
CA ASP A 40 5.37 11.32 -4.92
C ASP A 40 5.17 10.76 -6.34
N GLU A 41 5.86 11.36 -7.32
CA GLU A 41 5.85 10.89 -8.72
C GLU A 41 6.43 9.48 -8.91
N ARG A 42 7.15 8.93 -7.93
CA ARG A 42 7.77 7.60 -8.01
C ARG A 42 6.77 6.52 -7.60
N ASN A 43 5.93 6.81 -6.60
CA ASN A 43 4.96 5.85 -6.08
C ASN A 43 3.84 6.50 -5.27
N PHE A 44 2.66 5.88 -5.31
CA PHE A 44 1.49 6.21 -4.50
C PHE A 44 0.79 4.94 -4.03
N VAL A 45 -0.06 5.03 -3.01
CA VAL A 45 -0.75 3.87 -2.43
C VAL A 45 -2.27 4.04 -2.43
N LEU A 46 -2.95 2.95 -2.75
CA LEU A 46 -4.39 2.80 -2.58
C LEU A 46 -4.66 1.93 -1.36
N PHE A 47 -5.54 2.37 -0.48
CA PHE A 47 -5.98 1.62 0.69
C PHE A 47 -7.36 1.01 0.46
N SER A 48 -7.73 0.03 1.29
CA SER A 48 -9.07 -0.58 1.29
C SER A 48 -9.40 -1.24 -0.04
N THR A 49 -8.41 -1.87 -0.66
CA THR A 49 -8.54 -2.56 -1.95
C THR A 49 -8.91 -4.02 -1.74
N SER A 50 -9.91 -4.56 -2.47
CA SER A 50 -10.17 -6.00 -2.42
C SER A 50 -9.22 -6.77 -3.33
N GLY A 51 -8.46 -7.70 -2.77
CA GLY A 51 -7.83 -8.82 -3.49
C GLY A 51 -8.60 -10.12 -3.26
N VAL A 52 -8.00 -11.27 -3.61
CA VAL A 52 -8.56 -12.63 -3.39
C VAL A 52 -8.84 -12.93 -1.91
N HIS A 53 -8.28 -12.13 -0.98
CA HIS A 53 -8.42 -12.27 0.47
C HIS A 53 -8.70 -10.92 1.18
N GLY A 54 -9.09 -9.87 0.46
CA GLY A 54 -9.14 -8.51 1.01
C GLY A 54 -10.54 -8.06 1.44
N THR A 55 -10.64 -7.38 2.59
CA THR A 55 -11.81 -6.60 2.99
C THR A 55 -11.73 -5.19 2.39
N TYR A 56 -12.86 -4.55 2.10
CA TYR A 56 -12.92 -3.12 1.75
C TYR A 56 -12.81 -2.23 3.00
N GLN A 57 -12.15 -2.72 4.05
CA GLN A 57 -12.13 -2.05 5.33
C GLN A 57 -11.33 -0.75 5.24
N THR A 58 -11.96 0.35 5.60
CA THR A 58 -11.37 1.67 5.66
C THR A 58 -10.43 1.81 6.85
N ILE A 59 -9.50 2.77 6.75
CA ILE A 59 -8.61 3.12 7.87
C ILE A 59 -9.44 3.53 9.09
N GLU A 60 -10.54 4.26 8.87
CA GLU A 60 -11.48 4.71 9.91
C GLU A 60 -12.26 3.56 10.55
N GLU A 61 -12.66 2.55 9.77
CA GLU A 61 -13.33 1.35 10.31
C GLU A 61 -12.37 0.49 11.13
N GLU A 62 -11.14 0.27 10.64
CA GLU A 62 -10.09 -0.41 11.43
C GLU A 62 -9.74 0.38 12.69
N GLN A 63 -9.74 1.71 12.67
CA GLN A 63 -9.52 2.50 13.87
C GLN A 63 -10.65 2.33 14.90
N ARG A 64 -11.89 2.21 14.44
CA ARG A 64 -13.07 2.07 15.31
C ARG A 64 -13.22 0.65 15.85
N SER A 65 -12.84 -0.35 15.07
CA SER A 65 -12.93 -1.78 15.39
C SER A 65 -11.73 -2.54 14.81
N PRO A 66 -10.58 -2.51 15.50
CA PRO A 66 -9.36 -3.14 15.01
C PRO A 66 -9.48 -4.67 14.90
N GLY A 67 -8.77 -5.26 13.94
CA GLY A 67 -8.56 -6.71 13.91
C GLY A 67 -8.50 -7.34 12.53
N SER A 68 -9.11 -6.73 11.50
CA SER A 68 -9.05 -7.28 10.15
C SER A 68 -7.93 -6.69 9.30
N GLY A 69 -7.40 -5.53 9.70
CA GLY A 69 -6.34 -4.83 8.99
C GLY A 69 -6.84 -4.11 7.74
N VAL A 70 -5.99 -3.24 7.21
CA VAL A 70 -6.28 -2.45 6.00
C VAL A 70 -5.43 -2.99 4.87
N THR A 71 -6.08 -3.47 3.83
CA THR A 71 -5.40 -3.85 2.58
C THR A 71 -4.84 -2.61 1.89
N PHE A 72 -3.70 -2.77 1.24
CA PHE A 72 -3.11 -1.71 0.44
C PHE A 72 -2.50 -2.23 -0.86
N MET A 73 -2.44 -1.36 -1.85
CA MET A 73 -1.76 -1.56 -3.12
C MET A 73 -0.94 -0.32 -3.46
N VAL A 74 0.39 -0.46 -3.44
CA VAL A 74 1.33 0.54 -3.92
C VAL A 74 1.47 0.39 -5.44
N ILE A 75 1.31 1.50 -6.15
CA ILE A 75 1.55 1.61 -7.58
C ILE A 75 2.85 2.39 -7.79
N GLN A 76 3.74 1.86 -8.62
CA GLN A 76 5.02 2.46 -8.98
C GLN A 76 5.09 2.71 -10.49
N PRO A 77 4.59 3.87 -10.97
CA PRO A 77 4.43 4.12 -12.40
C PRO A 77 5.72 3.95 -13.21
N ARG A 78 6.84 4.50 -12.72
CA ARG A 78 8.15 4.43 -13.41
C ARG A 78 8.68 3.02 -13.61
N LEU A 79 8.36 2.09 -12.70
CA LEU A 79 8.80 0.71 -12.77
C LEU A 79 7.74 -0.22 -13.39
N VAL A 80 6.56 0.33 -13.72
CA VAL A 80 5.38 -0.43 -14.16
C VAL A 80 5.13 -1.61 -13.21
N MET A 81 5.13 -1.32 -11.91
CA MET A 81 5.11 -2.33 -10.83
C MET A 81 4.02 -2.03 -9.81
N THR A 82 3.42 -3.08 -9.26
CA THR A 82 2.54 -3.01 -8.10
C THR A 82 3.10 -3.82 -6.93
N ARG A 83 2.90 -3.32 -5.72
CA ARG A 83 3.11 -4.06 -4.48
C ARG A 83 1.84 -4.07 -3.66
N TYR A 84 1.52 -5.16 -2.99
CA TYR A 84 0.31 -5.21 -2.16
C TYR A 84 0.52 -5.98 -0.87
N GLY A 85 -0.31 -5.70 0.12
CA GLY A 85 -0.25 -6.33 1.43
C GLY A 85 -1.39 -5.88 2.34
N VAL A 86 -1.24 -6.19 3.63
CA VAL A 86 -2.15 -5.76 4.69
C VAL A 86 -1.33 -5.04 5.76
N VAL A 87 -1.86 -3.93 6.28
CA VAL A 87 -1.30 -3.23 7.44
C VAL A 87 -2.26 -3.37 8.62
N TYR A 88 -1.69 -3.65 9.79
CA TYR A 88 -2.41 -3.74 11.07
C TYR A 88 -1.93 -2.59 11.98
N PRO A 89 -2.45 -1.37 11.80
CA PRO A 89 -2.10 -0.23 12.65
C PRO A 89 -2.49 -0.49 14.11
N LYS A 90 -1.62 -0.08 15.04
CA LYS A 90 -1.76 -0.36 16.49
C LYS A 90 -1.88 0.90 17.33
N SER A 91 -1.52 2.06 16.78
CA SER A 91 -1.46 3.33 17.48
C SER A 91 -2.15 4.45 16.70
N GLU A 92 -2.54 5.52 17.40
CA GLU A 92 -3.05 6.75 16.76
C GLU A 92 -2.05 7.37 15.78
N GLU A 93 -0.75 7.22 16.03
CA GLU A 93 0.31 7.67 15.14
C GLU A 93 0.32 6.86 13.84
N ASP A 94 0.15 5.55 13.93
CA ASP A 94 0.04 4.67 12.75
C ASP A 94 -1.16 5.08 11.89
N PHE A 95 -2.33 5.30 12.52
CA PHE A 95 -3.52 5.75 11.80
C PHE A 95 -3.33 7.13 11.17
N SER A 96 -2.66 8.05 11.88
CA SER A 96 -2.35 9.39 11.36
C SER A 96 -1.42 9.32 10.14
N PHE A 97 -0.38 8.50 10.21
CA PHE A 97 0.52 8.23 9.09
C PHE A 97 -0.23 7.69 7.87
N LEU A 98 -1.08 6.68 8.06
CA LEU A 98 -1.83 6.06 6.96
C LEU A 98 -2.82 7.04 6.30
N LYS A 99 -3.49 7.90 7.09
CA LYS A 99 -4.40 8.92 6.56
C LYS A 99 -3.65 9.99 5.78
N MET A 100 -2.53 10.50 6.30
CA MET A 100 -1.66 11.45 5.60
C MET A 100 -1.14 10.88 4.28
N LEU A 101 -0.71 9.62 4.30
CA LEU A 101 -0.23 8.91 3.12
C LEU A 101 -1.35 8.67 2.09
N ARG A 102 -2.56 8.34 2.55
CA ARG A 102 -3.74 8.23 1.68
C ARG A 102 -4.02 9.54 0.97
N ASP A 103 -4.08 10.65 1.71
CA ASP A 103 -4.48 11.95 1.17
C ASP A 103 -3.46 12.45 0.13
N SER A 104 -2.15 12.33 0.42
CA SER A 104 -1.09 12.63 -0.55
C SER A 104 -1.11 11.69 -1.77
N SER A 105 -1.41 10.40 -1.57
CA SER A 105 -1.52 9.42 -2.67
C SER A 105 -2.66 9.76 -3.63
N TRP A 106 -3.80 10.22 -3.13
CA TRP A 106 -4.90 10.69 -3.97
C TRP A 106 -4.51 11.90 -4.80
N ALA A 107 -3.81 12.87 -4.19
CA ALA A 107 -3.32 14.04 -4.91
C ALA A 107 -2.31 13.69 -6.00
N MET A 108 -1.42 12.72 -5.75
CA MET A 108 -0.46 12.26 -6.76
C MET A 108 -1.13 11.47 -7.88
N MET A 109 -2.02 10.54 -7.54
CA MET A 109 -2.72 9.71 -8.52
C MET A 109 -3.47 10.54 -9.57
N THR A 110 -4.11 11.63 -9.17
CA THR A 110 -4.90 12.49 -10.07
C THR A 110 -4.04 13.30 -11.04
N ASN A 111 -2.74 13.47 -10.77
CA ASN A 111 -1.80 14.25 -11.57
C ASN A 111 -0.93 13.39 -12.51
N ILE A 112 -0.91 12.07 -12.35
CA ILE A 112 -0.10 11.19 -13.20
C ILE A 112 -0.55 11.29 -14.66
N GLY A 113 0.41 11.53 -15.56
CA GLY A 113 0.18 11.61 -17.01
C GLY A 113 -0.54 12.88 -17.46
N ARG A 114 -0.67 13.89 -16.58
CA ARG A 114 -1.19 15.22 -16.91
C ARG A 114 -0.04 16.23 -17.10
N GLU A 115 -0.30 17.32 -17.80
CA GLU A 115 0.65 18.45 -17.90
C GLU A 115 0.89 19.04 -16.50
N ALA A 116 2.15 19.39 -16.22
CA ALA A 116 2.63 19.90 -14.93
C ALA A 116 2.31 21.38 -14.72
#